data_AF-A0A6G6ISV0-F1
#
_entry.id   AF-A0A6G6ISV0-F1
#
_cell.length_a   1.000
_cell.length_b   1.000
_cell.length_c   1.000
_cell.angle_alpha   90.00
_cell.angle_beta   90.00
_cell.angle_gamma   90.00
#
_symmetry.space_group_name_H-M   'P 1'
#
loop_
_entity.id
_entity.type
_entity.pdbx_description
1 polymer ?
#
loop_
_entity_poly.entity_id
_entity_poly.type
_entity_poly.pdbx_seq_one_letter_code
_entity_poly.pdbx_strand_id
1 'polypeptide(L)'
;MSQPPYIAVVIEGGLIQTVITEHWPNQLPPPRIVVVDYDKEGSDDELTQFSIGDEIMEALCHIEVPSSFEAFDKPSLSPRVVLTALGEPEYEPVAESPLSIAQAVRQSIIDLDQQLMQQEQPPTGDDYKQLYVLASNGLIDVLKALGDSSVFCE
;
A
#
# COMPACT_ATOMS: atom_id res chain seq x y z
N MET A 1 -4.72 14.42 0.32
CA MET A 1 -3.75 13.43 0.82
C MET A 1 -4.12 13.02 2.24
N SER A 2 -3.86 11.78 2.64
CA SER A 2 -4.20 11.27 3.98
C SER A 2 -3.24 11.82 5.04
N GLN A 3 -3.75 12.26 6.19
CA GLN A 3 -2.90 12.56 7.35
C GLN A 3 -2.15 11.29 7.79
N PRO A 4 -0.92 11.39 8.32
CA PRO A 4 -0.22 10.23 8.85
C PRO A 4 -1.01 9.66 10.04
N PRO A 5 -0.99 8.33 10.24
CA PRO A 5 -1.60 7.73 11.41
C PRO A 5 -0.83 8.10 12.69
N TYR A 6 -1.57 8.42 13.75
CA TYR A 6 -1.04 8.69 15.07
C TYR A 6 -1.47 7.59 16.04
N ILE A 7 -0.61 7.29 17.00
CA ILE A 7 -0.85 6.27 18.03
C ILE A 7 -0.49 6.90 19.38
N ALA A 8 -1.37 6.76 20.37
CA ALA A 8 -1.07 7.06 21.76
C ALA A 8 -1.26 5.82 22.64
N VAL A 9 -0.36 5.63 23.59
CA VAL A 9 -0.47 4.61 24.64
C VAL A 9 -0.84 5.32 25.93
N VAL A 10 -2.00 5.00 26.49
CA VAL A 10 -2.50 5.61 27.73
C VAL A 10 -2.07 4.76 28.91
N ILE A 11 -1.33 5.36 29.84
CA ILE A 11 -0.78 4.69 31.02
C ILE A 11 -1.35 5.35 32.27
N GLU A 12 -1.83 4.54 33.20
CA GLU A 12 -2.30 4.97 34.52
C GLU A 12 -1.72 4.04 35.59
N GLY A 13 -1.05 4.60 36.59
CA GLY A 13 -0.48 3.81 37.69
C GLY A 13 0.58 2.78 37.28
N GLY A 14 1.24 2.97 36.13
CA GLY A 14 2.21 2.02 35.56
C GLY A 14 1.58 0.95 34.66
N LEU A 15 0.24 0.91 34.54
CA LEU A 15 -0.48 -0.04 33.71
C LEU A 15 -0.99 0.62 32.43
N ILE A 16 -0.91 -0.10 31.33
CA ILE A 16 -1.52 0.32 30.06
C ILE A 16 -3.03 0.16 30.20
N GLN A 17 -3.75 1.25 29.99
CA GLN A 17 -5.21 1.26 30.05
C GLN A 17 -5.82 1.02 28.67
N THR A 18 -5.25 1.67 27.66
CA THR A 18 -5.70 1.54 26.28
C THR A 18 -4.65 2.08 25.31
N VAL A 19 -4.79 1.70 24.05
CA VAL A 19 -4.07 2.29 22.93
C VAL A 19 -5.07 2.98 22.02
N ILE A 20 -4.80 4.23 21.67
CA ILE A 20 -5.65 5.06 20.82
C ILE A 20 -4.98 5.25 19.47
N THR A 21 -5.73 5.04 18.39
CA THR A 21 -5.30 5.37 17.02
C THR A 21 -6.09 6.54 16.47
N GLU A 22 -5.43 7.44 15.75
CA GLU A 22 -6.05 8.56 15.04
C GLU A 22 -5.54 8.57 13.60
N HIS A 23 -6.40 8.85 12.61
CA HIS A 23 -6.06 8.81 11.18
C HIS A 23 -5.51 7.46 10.67
N TRP A 24 -5.85 6.35 11.33
CA TRP A 24 -5.50 5.02 10.81
C TRP A 24 -6.27 4.73 9.51
N PRO A 25 -5.61 4.25 8.44
CA PRO A 25 -6.32 3.97 7.19
C PRO A 25 -7.37 2.86 7.35
N ASN A 26 -8.64 3.16 7.05
CA ASN A 26 -9.77 2.22 7.17
C ASN A 26 -9.63 0.96 6.30
N GLN A 27 -8.74 0.99 5.30
CA GLN A 27 -8.47 -0.14 4.40
C GLN A 27 -7.45 -1.11 4.99
N LEU A 28 -6.73 -0.72 6.05
CA LEU A 28 -5.72 -1.54 6.71
C LEU A 28 -6.26 -2.10 8.03
N PRO A 29 -5.87 -3.33 8.40
CA PRO A 29 -6.15 -3.82 9.74
C PRO A 29 -5.52 -2.89 10.79
N PRO A 30 -6.13 -2.75 11.99
CA PRO A 30 -5.51 -2.02 13.09
C PRO A 30 -4.11 -2.57 13.41
N PRO A 31 -3.18 -1.72 13.87
CA PRO A 31 -1.85 -2.19 14.22
C PRO A 31 -1.92 -3.12 15.43
N ARG A 32 -1.04 -4.11 15.48
CA ARG A 32 -0.83 -4.91 16.69
C ARG A 32 0.27 -4.24 17.50
N ILE A 33 -0.05 -3.83 18.72
CA ILE A 33 0.92 -3.22 19.62
C ILE A 33 1.29 -4.23 20.68
N VAL A 34 2.60 -4.46 20.82
CA VAL A 34 3.18 -5.26 21.89
C VAL A 34 3.90 -4.29 22.81
N VAL A 35 3.58 -4.35 24.09
CA VAL A 35 4.35 -3.63 25.11
C VAL A 35 5.10 -4.65 25.94
N VAL A 36 6.39 -4.38 26.13
CA VAL A 36 7.33 -5.23 26.83
C VAL A 36 7.86 -4.43 28.00
N ASP A 37 7.53 -4.86 29.21
CA ASP A 37 8.11 -4.32 30.43
C ASP A 37 9.28 -5.22 30.88
N TYR A 38 10.44 -4.59 31.01
CA TYR A 38 11.68 -5.23 31.45
C TYR A 38 11.90 -5.07 32.96
N ASP A 39 11.13 -4.21 33.63
CA ASP A 39 11.13 -4.14 35.07
C ASP A 39 10.35 -5.34 35.63
N LYS A 40 11.04 -6.13 36.45
CA LYS A 40 10.53 -7.38 37.01
C LYS A 40 10.19 -7.23 38.50
N GLU A 41 10.48 -6.08 39.10
CA GLU A 41 10.28 -5.89 40.54
C GLU A 41 8.81 -5.60 40.86
N GLY A 42 8.20 -6.45 41.71
CA GLY A 42 6.91 -6.18 42.33
C GLY A 42 5.66 -6.63 41.57
N SER A 43 5.81 -7.40 40.49
CA SER A 43 4.69 -7.98 39.74
C SER A 43 4.40 -9.42 40.17
N ASP A 44 3.12 -9.74 40.42
CA ASP A 44 2.61 -11.10 40.62
C ASP A 44 2.26 -11.80 39.29
N ASP A 45 2.48 -11.14 38.14
CA ASP A 45 2.10 -11.65 36.82
C ASP A 45 3.12 -12.65 36.22
N GLU A 46 2.63 -13.53 35.34
CA GLU A 46 3.45 -14.54 34.67
C GLU A 46 4.42 -13.90 33.66
N LEU A 47 5.73 -14.01 33.93
CA LEU A 47 6.78 -13.62 33.01
C LEU A 47 6.74 -14.48 31.74
N THR A 48 6.76 -13.85 30.58
CA THR A 48 6.87 -14.56 29.30
C THR A 48 8.33 -14.79 28.96
N GLN A 49 8.68 -16.05 28.65
CA GLN A 49 10.03 -16.45 28.29
C GLN A 49 10.22 -16.44 26.76
N PHE A 50 11.25 -15.75 26.31
CA PHE A 50 11.63 -15.63 24.91
C PHE A 50 12.99 -16.26 24.68
N SER A 51 13.08 -17.13 23.68
CA SER A 51 14.36 -17.60 23.16
C SER A 51 14.83 -16.64 22.06
N ILE A 52 15.85 -15.82 22.35
CA ILE A 52 16.46 -14.89 21.41
C ILE A 52 17.90 -15.34 21.16
N GLY A 53 18.13 -16.05 20.06
CA GLY A 53 19.41 -16.70 19.80
C GLY A 53 19.66 -17.84 20.79
N ASP A 54 20.83 -17.84 21.45
CA ASP A 54 21.19 -18.80 22.49
C ASP A 54 20.81 -18.33 23.91
N GLU A 55 20.20 -17.15 24.03
CA GLU A 55 19.82 -16.57 25.31
C GLU A 55 18.32 -16.71 25.59
N ILE A 56 18.03 -16.95 26.86
CA ILE A 56 16.68 -16.98 27.40
C ILE A 56 16.44 -15.64 28.10
N MET A 57 15.46 -14.88 27.59
CA MET A 57 15.04 -13.60 28.14
C MET A 57 13.64 -13.72 28.72
N GLU A 58 13.39 -13.08 29.86
CA GLU A 58 12.07 -13.04 30.48
C GLU A 58 11.62 -11.59 30.58
N ALA A 59 10.37 -11.31 30.19
CA ALA A 59 9.76 -10.00 30.27
C ALA A 59 8.24 -10.12 30.47
N LEU A 60 7.63 -9.08 31.02
CA LEU A 60 6.17 -8.95 31.07
C LEU A 60 5.71 -8.40 29.73
N CYS A 61 4.89 -9.16 29.03
CA CYS A 61 4.46 -8.83 27.68
C CYS A 61 2.94 -8.75 27.59
N HIS A 62 2.44 -7.66 27.04
CA HIS A 62 1.02 -7.45 26.82
C HIS A 62 0.74 -7.10 25.37
N ILE A 63 -0.36 -7.65 24.83
CA ILE A 63 -0.83 -7.34 23.47
C ILE A 63 -2.06 -6.46 23.60
N GLU A 64 -1.98 -5.27 23.03
CA GLU A 64 -3.09 -4.33 23.00
C GLU A 64 -3.74 -4.27 21.62
N VAL A 65 -5.07 -4.23 21.61
CA VAL A 65 -5.89 -3.98 20.43
C VAL A 65 -6.28 -2.50 20.43
N PRO A 66 -5.72 -1.69 19.52
CA PRO A 66 -5.97 -0.26 19.53
C PRO A 66 -7.42 0.08 19.21
N SER A 67 -7.93 1.10 19.91
CA SER A 67 -9.24 1.68 19.67
C SER A 67 -9.12 2.97 18.86
N SER A 68 -10.00 3.16 17.87
CA SER A 68 -10.05 4.41 17.12
C SER A 68 -10.48 5.57 18.02
N PHE A 69 -9.82 6.73 17.91
CA PHE A 69 -10.17 7.95 18.62
C PHE A 69 -11.64 8.37 18.39
N GLU A 70 -12.17 8.15 17.18
CA GLU A 70 -13.56 8.47 16.82
C GLU A 70 -14.60 7.63 17.57
N ALA A 71 -14.20 6.50 18.17
CA ALA A 71 -15.10 5.56 18.85
C ALA A 71 -15.33 5.90 20.34
N PHE A 72 -14.70 6.95 20.89
CA PHE A 72 -14.84 7.30 22.30
C PHE A 72 -16.01 8.26 22.53
N ASP A 73 -17.01 7.82 23.32
CA ASP A 73 -18.16 8.64 23.73
C ASP A 73 -17.83 9.67 24.83
N LYS A 74 -16.63 9.59 25.42
CA LYS A 74 -16.13 10.50 26.47
C LYS A 74 -15.01 11.37 25.89
N PRO A 75 -14.78 12.59 26.43
CA PRO A 75 -13.63 13.39 26.03
C PRO A 75 -12.34 12.63 26.35
N SER A 76 -11.67 12.17 25.29
CA SER A 76 -10.34 11.57 25.34
C SER A 76 -9.33 12.54 24.72
N LEU A 77 -8.06 12.46 25.12
CA LEU A 77 -7.00 13.26 24.51
C LEU A 77 -6.66 12.67 23.15
N SER A 78 -6.84 13.48 22.09
CA SER A 78 -6.42 13.10 20.74
C SER A 78 -4.90 12.95 20.69
N PRO A 79 -4.37 11.83 20.15
CA PRO A 79 -2.93 11.66 19.92
C PRO A 79 -2.29 12.87 19.22
N ARG A 80 -2.97 13.41 18.20
CA ARG A 80 -2.49 14.60 17.48
C ARG A 80 -2.39 15.84 18.38
N VAL A 81 -3.43 16.13 19.17
CA VAL A 81 -3.43 17.29 20.09
C VAL A 81 -2.30 17.20 21.10
N VAL A 82 -2.03 16.00 21.62
CA VAL A 82 -0.91 15.78 22.55
C VAL A 82 0.44 16.04 21.87
N LEU A 83 0.65 15.53 20.65
CA LEU A 83 1.89 15.78 19.90
C LEU A 83 2.10 17.27 19.61
N THR A 84 1.05 17.97 19.16
CA THR A 84 1.12 19.43 18.95
C THR A 84 1.47 20.17 20.25
N ALA A 85 0.88 19.77 21.39
CA ALA A 85 1.19 20.36 22.69
C ALA A 85 2.63 20.10 23.16
N LEU A 86 3.24 18.99 22.74
CA LEU A 86 4.64 18.65 22.98
C LEU A 86 5.61 19.35 22.00
N GLY A 87 5.09 20.12 21.06
CA GLY A 87 5.89 20.90 20.10
C GLY A 87 6.29 20.14 18.84
N GLU A 88 5.68 18.97 18.58
CA GLU A 88 5.85 18.29 17.29
C GLU A 88 5.16 19.11 16.18
N PRO A 89 5.85 19.36 15.05
CA PRO A 89 5.28 20.13 13.96
C PRO A 89 4.07 19.41 13.39
N GLU A 90 2.96 20.13 13.24
CA GLU A 90 1.80 19.59 12.52
C GLU A 90 2.24 19.24 11.11
N TYR A 91 2.15 17.95 10.77
CA TYR A 91 2.26 17.50 9.41
C TYR A 91 0.97 17.91 8.70
N GLU A 92 0.86 19.17 8.30
CA GLU A 92 -0.13 19.56 7.32
C GLU A 92 0.33 18.99 5.98
N PRO A 93 -0.31 17.91 5.46
CA PRO A 93 -0.09 17.59 4.07
C PRO A 93 -0.54 18.82 3.29
N VAL A 94 0.36 19.38 2.47
CA VAL A 94 0.02 20.47 1.55
C VAL A 94 -1.26 20.04 0.84
N ALA A 95 -2.37 20.66 1.19
CA ALA A 95 -3.66 20.30 0.63
C ALA A 95 -3.58 20.65 -0.85
N GLU A 96 -3.35 19.65 -1.70
CA GLU A 96 -3.45 19.82 -3.14
C GLU A 96 -4.81 20.44 -3.39
N SER A 97 -4.82 21.68 -3.90
CA SER A 97 -6.06 22.39 -4.11
C SER A 97 -6.98 21.51 -4.99
N PRO A 98 -8.30 21.45 -4.73
CA PRO A 98 -9.24 20.72 -5.58
C PRO A 98 -9.11 21.08 -7.06
N LEU A 99 -8.66 22.31 -7.34
CA LEU A 99 -8.33 22.82 -8.66
C LEU A 99 -7.09 22.13 -9.27
N SER A 100 -6.04 21.89 -8.50
CA SER A 100 -4.85 21.13 -8.94
C SER A 100 -5.21 19.69 -9.29
N ILE A 101 -6.06 19.04 -8.49
CA ILE A 101 -6.56 17.69 -8.77
C ILE A 101 -7.39 17.69 -10.05
N ALA A 102 -8.32 18.64 -10.20
CA ALA A 102 -9.13 18.76 -11.41
C ALA A 102 -8.29 19.03 -12.67
N GLN A 103 -7.22 19.82 -12.56
CA GLN A 103 -6.27 20.05 -13.65
C GLN A 103 -5.49 18.79 -14.02
N ALA A 104 -5.02 18.02 -13.03
CA ALA A 104 -4.31 16.77 -13.25
C ALA A 104 -5.22 15.73 -13.93
N VAL A 105 -6.47 15.59 -13.48
CA VAL A 105 -7.46 14.70 -14.10
C VAL A 105 -7.74 15.12 -15.54
N ARG A 106 -7.93 16.43 -15.80
CA ARG A 106 -8.12 16.94 -17.15
C ARG A 106 -6.94 16.62 -18.07
N GLN A 107 -5.71 16.77 -17.58
CA GLN A 107 -4.52 16.45 -18.37
C GLN A 107 -4.45 14.95 -18.68
N SER A 108 -4.71 14.10 -17.69
CA SER A 108 -4.74 12.65 -17.89
C SER A 108 -5.78 12.20 -18.93
N ILE A 109 -6.94 12.87 -19.00
CA ILE A 109 -7.96 12.58 -20.02
C ILE A 109 -7.44 12.95 -21.42
N ILE A 110 -6.80 14.12 -21.56
CA ILE A 110 -6.23 14.55 -22.84
C ILE A 110 -5.14 13.60 -23.30
N ASP A 111 -4.26 13.17 -22.40
CA ASP A 111 -3.17 12.25 -22.72
C ASP A 111 -3.71 10.89 -23.15
N LEU A 112 -4.77 10.40 -22.49
CA LEU A 112 -5.42 9.13 -22.84
C LEU A 112 -6.13 9.22 -24.21
N ASP A 113 -6.81 10.33 -24.50
CA ASP A 113 -7.45 10.57 -25.79
C ASP A 113 -6.43 10.56 -26.94
N GLN A 114 -5.26 11.18 -26.74
CA GLN A 114 -4.17 11.14 -27.70
C GLN A 114 -3.62 9.73 -27.92
N GLN A 115 -3.49 8.93 -26.86
CA GLN A 115 -3.05 7.54 -26.96
C GLN A 115 -4.07 6.69 -27.74
N LEU A 116 -5.37 6.89 -27.49
CA LEU A 116 -6.42 6.21 -28.23
C LEU A 116 -6.39 6.57 -29.71
N MET A 117 -6.25 7.85 -30.05
CA MET A 117 -6.13 8.28 -31.46
C MET A 117 -4.92 7.67 -32.18
N GLN A 118 -3.82 7.43 -31.47
CA GLN A 118 -2.65 6.75 -32.04
C GLN A 118 -2.90 5.26 -32.27
N GLN A 119 -3.68 4.62 -31.39
CA GLN A 119 -3.98 3.19 -31.46
C GLN A 119 -5.14 2.85 -32.41
N GLU A 120 -6.09 3.77 -32.60
CA GLU A 120 -7.25 3.60 -33.49
C GLU A 120 -6.93 3.86 -34.97
N GLN A 121 -5.65 3.99 -35.35
CA GLN A 121 -5.30 4.17 -36.76
C GLN A 121 -5.78 2.96 -37.58
N PRO A 122 -6.56 3.18 -38.67
CA PRO A 122 -6.97 2.10 -39.53
C PRO A 122 -5.74 1.44 -40.16
N PRO A 123 -5.72 0.10 -40.30
CA PRO A 123 -4.60 -0.59 -40.92
C PRO A 123 -4.31 0.01 -42.29
N THR A 124 -3.06 0.36 -42.50
CA THR A 124 -2.54 0.97 -43.72
C THR A 124 -2.26 -0.10 -44.77
N GLY A 125 -2.05 0.31 -46.03
CA GLY A 125 -1.67 -0.61 -47.10
C GLY A 125 -0.39 -1.41 -46.80
N ASP A 126 0.52 -0.84 -46.01
CA ASP A 126 1.75 -1.52 -45.58
C ASP A 126 1.47 -2.61 -44.53
N ASP A 127 0.50 -2.41 -43.64
CA ASP A 127 0.07 -3.43 -42.66
C ASP A 127 -0.53 -4.65 -43.38
N TYR A 128 -1.34 -4.41 -44.41
CA TYR A 128 -1.86 -5.49 -45.27
C TYR A 128 -0.76 -6.21 -46.04
N LYS A 129 0.26 -5.48 -46.50
CA LYS A 129 1.42 -6.07 -47.18
C LYS A 129 2.24 -6.96 -46.23
N GLN A 130 2.44 -6.53 -44.99
CA GLN A 130 3.10 -7.32 -43.97
C GLN A 130 2.31 -8.59 -43.64
N LEU A 131 0.99 -8.48 -43.47
CA LEU A 131 0.12 -9.65 -43.28
C LEU A 131 0.15 -10.61 -44.47
N TYR A 132 0.15 -10.09 -45.70
CA TYR A 132 0.25 -10.92 -46.90
C TYR A 132 1.58 -11.69 -46.95
N VAL A 133 2.71 -11.02 -46.66
CA VAL A 133 4.02 -11.67 -46.61
C VAL A 133 4.06 -12.73 -45.50
N LEU A 134 3.50 -12.43 -44.33
CA LEU A 134 3.48 -13.36 -43.20
C LEU A 134 2.60 -14.59 -43.49
N ALA A 135 1.42 -14.39 -44.08
CA ALA A 135 0.55 -15.48 -44.50
C ALA A 135 1.16 -16.31 -45.63
N SER A 136 1.80 -15.66 -46.62
CA SER A 136 2.47 -16.35 -47.71
C SER A 136 3.68 -17.16 -47.22
N ASN A 137 4.49 -16.60 -46.33
CA ASN A 137 5.64 -17.30 -45.75
C ASN A 137 5.19 -18.46 -44.85
N GLY A 138 4.17 -18.25 -44.02
CA GLY A 138 3.60 -19.30 -43.19
C GLY A 138 3.01 -20.45 -44.02
N LEU A 139 2.35 -20.13 -45.15
CA LEU A 139 1.85 -21.13 -46.07
C LEU A 139 2.98 -21.90 -46.77
N ILE A 140 4.07 -21.23 -47.16
CA ILE A 140 5.28 -21.87 -47.68
C ILE A 140 5.89 -22.83 -46.65
N ASP A 141 5.98 -22.42 -45.38
CA ASP A 141 6.53 -23.26 -44.32
C ASP A 141 5.66 -24.48 -44.02
N VAL A 142 4.33 -24.33 -44.07
CA VAL A 142 3.39 -25.46 -43.96
C VAL A 142 3.54 -26.41 -45.15
N LEU A 143 3.63 -25.89 -46.38
CA LEU A 143 3.82 -26.73 -47.57
C LEU A 143 5.15 -27.50 -47.54
N LYS A 144 6.23 -26.86 -47.10
CA LYS A 144 7.53 -27.53 -46.86
C LYS A 144 7.39 -28.65 -45.82
N ALA A 145 6.71 -28.39 -44.71
CA ALA A 145 6.50 -29.38 -43.65
C ALA A 145 5.65 -30.58 -44.11
N LEU A 146 4.73 -30.35 -45.06
CA LEU A 146 3.88 -31.38 -45.67
C LEU A 146 4.58 -32.17 -46.78
N GLY A 147 5.84 -31.83 -47.12
CA GLY A 147 6.65 -32.56 -48.09
C GLY A 147 6.43 -32.13 -49.55
N ASP A 148 5.86 -30.94 -49.78
CA ASP A 148 5.75 -30.38 -51.13
C ASP A 148 7.13 -29.85 -51.59
N SER A 149 7.74 -30.56 -52.53
CA SER A 149 9.07 -30.23 -53.09
C SER A 149 9.00 -29.28 -54.30
N SER A 150 7.84 -28.69 -54.60
CA SER A 150 7.68 -27.75 -55.72
C SER A 150 8.47 -26.43 -55.56
N VAL A 151 9.01 -26.13 -54.37
CA VAL A 151 9.83 -24.94 -54.10
C VAL A 151 11.35 -25.17 -54.37
N PHE A 152 11.75 -26.33 -54.90
CA PHE A 152 13.16 -26.63 -55.21
C PHE A 152 13.60 -26.30 -56.65
N CYS A 153 12.80 -25.55 -57.41
CA CYS A 153 13.19 -25.07 -58.75
C CYS A 153 12.86 -23.58 -58.94
N GLU A 154 13.69 -22.70 -58.38
CA GLU A 154 14.50 -21.65 -59.04
C GLU A 154 15.17 -20.75 -58.00
#